data_AF-A0A6P0L6C4-F1
#
_entry.id   AF-A0A6P0L6C4-F1
#
_cell.length_a   1.000
_cell.length_b   1.000
_cell.length_c   1.000
_cell.angle_alpha   90.00
_cell.angle_beta   90.00
_cell.angle_gamma   90.00
#
_symmetry.space_group_name_H-M   'P 1'
#
loop_
_entity.id
_entity.type
_entity.pdbx_description
1 polymer ?
#
loop_
_entity_poly.entity_id
_entity_poly.type
_entity_poly.pdbx_seq_one_letter_code
_entity_poly.pdbx_strand_id
1 'polypeptide(L)'
;MTTPPLDEALKSYEIALDNLEHSASPMSEEQIIAVLNARDFVHAAGQTNLHYSYHQQKTLVALDVRLKQQAWQISKVIDFASWRTSLEPPDTAWWWHLETEAELARWQWWDWLWRGLSIAGWTANLGLLIDLLPRFLIAGT
;
A
#
# COMPACT_ATOMS: atom_id res chain seq x y z
N MET A 1 21.26 4.37 23.24
CA MET A 1 21.45 3.82 21.89
C MET A 1 21.54 4.99 20.94
N THR A 2 22.60 5.10 20.15
CA THR A 2 22.82 6.21 19.20
C THR A 2 21.87 6.07 18.03
N THR A 3 21.00 7.06 17.82
CA THR A 3 20.13 7.14 16.65
C THR A 3 21.03 7.22 15.40
N PRO A 4 20.93 6.28 14.44
CA PRO A 4 21.76 6.33 13.25
C PRO A 4 21.42 7.58 12.41
N PRO A 5 22.34 8.07 11.58
CA PRO A 5 22.05 9.10 10.58
C PRO A 5 20.83 8.71 9.74
N LEU A 6 20.01 9.69 9.38
CA LEU A 6 18.77 9.45 8.64
C LEU A 6 18.98 8.67 7.34
N ASP A 7 20.08 8.90 6.62
CA ASP A 7 20.40 8.17 5.39
C ASP A 7 20.65 6.67 5.64
N GLU A 8 21.26 6.33 6.77
CA GLU A 8 21.50 4.95 7.18
C GLU A 8 20.19 4.28 7.63
N ALA A 9 19.33 5.02 8.32
CA ALA A 9 18.00 4.54 8.69
C ALA A 9 17.14 4.27 7.44
N LEU A 10 17.15 5.17 6.46
CA LEU A 10 16.43 5.01 5.19
C LEU A 10 16.94 3.79 4.41
N LYS A 11 18.27 3.60 4.35
CA LYS A 11 18.87 2.44 3.71
C LYS A 11 18.51 1.13 4.41
N SER A 12 18.50 1.12 5.75
CA SER A 12 18.08 -0.05 6.54
C SER A 12 16.61 -0.39 6.29
N TYR A 13 15.76 0.64 6.16
CA TYR A 13 14.36 0.46 5.82
C TYR A 13 14.16 -0.10 4.41
N GLU A 14 14.92 0.40 3.42
CA GLU A 14 14.94 -0.15 2.06
C GLU A 14 15.35 -1.63 2.03
N ILE A 15 16.44 -1.99 2.71
CA ILE A 15 16.91 -3.39 2.78
C ILE A 15 15.86 -4.30 3.44
N ALA A 16 15.23 -3.85 4.52
CA ALA A 16 14.20 -4.62 5.19
C ALA A 16 12.98 -4.86 4.27
N LEU A 17 12.56 -3.82 3.54
CA LEU A 17 11.49 -3.92 2.56
C LEU A 17 11.86 -4.85 1.39
N ASP A 18 13.06 -4.72 0.83
CA ASP A 18 13.55 -5.60 -0.22
C ASP A 18 13.53 -7.06 0.23
N ASN A 19 13.99 -7.34 1.45
CA ASN A 19 13.97 -8.69 2.01
C ASN A 19 12.55 -9.24 2.19
N LEU A 20 11.61 -8.38 2.59
CA LEU A 20 10.20 -8.76 2.73
C LEU A 20 9.58 -9.07 1.34
N GLU A 21 9.84 -8.21 0.35
CA GLU A 21 9.28 -8.33 -1.00
C GLU A 21 9.86 -9.52 -1.79
N HIS A 22 11.14 -9.84 -1.60
CA HIS A 22 11.81 -10.97 -2.27
C HIS A 22 11.75 -12.28 -1.48
N SER A 23 11.08 -12.28 -0.32
CA SER A 23 10.88 -13.50 0.47
C SER A 23 9.95 -14.49 -0.24
N ALA A 24 10.24 -15.78 -0.12
CA ALA A 24 9.32 -16.81 -0.59
C ALA A 24 8.06 -16.80 0.29
N SER A 25 6.88 -16.80 -0.33
CA SER A 25 5.61 -16.87 0.41
C SER A 25 5.51 -18.17 1.22
N PRO A 26 5.05 -18.11 2.49
CA PRO A 26 4.48 -16.95 3.19
C PRO A 26 5.52 -16.02 3.84
N MET A 27 5.18 -14.72 3.98
CA MET A 27 6.00 -13.76 4.72
C MET A 27 6.26 -14.23 6.15
N SER A 28 7.50 -14.07 6.63
CA SER A 28 7.84 -14.35 8.03
C SER A 28 7.49 -13.16 8.93
N GLU A 29 6.94 -13.45 10.11
CA GLU A 29 6.69 -12.48 11.18
C GLU A 29 7.96 -11.67 11.52
N GLU A 30 9.12 -12.35 11.56
CA GLU A 30 10.42 -11.71 11.83
C GLU A 30 10.77 -10.64 10.79
N GLN A 31 10.47 -10.88 9.51
CA GLN A 31 10.74 -9.94 8.43
C GLN A 31 9.84 -8.72 8.54
N ILE A 32 8.58 -8.93 8.91
CA ILE A 32 7.62 -7.84 9.09
C ILE A 32 8.03 -6.99 10.30
N ILE A 33 8.39 -7.60 11.43
CA ILE A 33 8.94 -6.89 12.59
C ILE A 33 10.16 -6.07 12.18
N ALA A 34 11.08 -6.66 11.40
CA ALA A 34 12.27 -5.96 10.94
C ALA A 34 11.93 -4.70 10.12
N VAL A 35 10.91 -4.77 9.27
CA VAL A 35 10.43 -3.62 8.48
C VAL A 35 9.79 -2.55 9.38
N LEU A 36 8.94 -2.93 10.34
CA LEU A 36 8.31 -2.00 11.27
C LEU A 36 9.34 -1.29 12.15
N ASN A 37 10.28 -2.05 12.72
CA ASN A 37 11.40 -1.50 13.50
C ASN A 37 12.28 -0.57 12.66
N ALA A 38 12.57 -0.93 11.40
CA ALA A 38 13.33 -0.06 10.51
C ALA A 38 12.60 1.26 10.24
N ARG A 39 11.26 1.23 10.13
CA ARG A 39 10.45 2.43 9.99
C ARG A 39 10.43 3.29 11.27
N ASP A 40 10.40 2.66 12.44
CA ASP A 40 10.54 3.33 13.73
C ASP A 40 11.90 4.04 13.84
N PHE A 41 12.98 3.39 13.39
CA PHE A 41 14.31 4.02 13.35
C PHE A 41 14.35 5.24 12.42
N VAL A 42 13.73 5.17 11.25
CA VAL A 42 13.62 6.32 10.33
C VAL A 42 12.85 7.46 11.00
N HIS A 43 11.78 7.16 11.73
CA HIS A 43 11.03 8.18 12.47
C HIS A 43 11.87 8.82 13.58
N ALA A 44 12.58 8.03 14.39
CA ALA A 44 13.47 8.53 15.44
C ALA A 44 14.62 9.39 14.87
N ALA A 45 15.26 8.93 13.79
CA ALA A 45 16.31 9.69 13.11
C ALA A 45 15.78 11.00 12.49
N GLY A 46 14.53 10.96 12.02
CA GLY A 46 13.79 12.10 11.51
C GLY A 46 13.49 13.17 12.56
N GLN A 47 13.07 12.77 13.76
CA GLN A 47 12.82 13.71 14.87
C GLN A 47 14.08 14.44 15.33
N THR A 48 15.25 13.83 15.13
CA THR A 48 16.54 14.44 15.48
C THR A 48 17.05 15.39 14.38
N ASN A 49 16.55 15.25 13.15
CA ASN A 49 16.92 16.08 12.01
C ASN A 49 15.95 17.25 11.82
N LEU A 50 16.46 18.48 11.98
CA LEU A 50 15.66 19.70 11.83
C LEU A 50 15.10 19.89 10.40
N HIS A 51 15.79 19.37 9.37
CA HIS A 51 15.36 19.50 7.98
C HIS A 51 15.72 18.26 7.17
N TYR A 52 14.71 17.69 6.50
CA TYR A 52 14.92 16.66 5.48
C TYR A 52 15.35 17.31 4.16
N SER A 53 16.39 16.76 3.51
CA SER A 53 16.67 17.09 2.12
C SER A 53 15.55 16.58 1.21
N TYR A 54 15.39 17.20 0.03
CA TYR A 54 14.40 16.77 -0.97
C TYR A 54 14.57 15.28 -1.33
N HIS A 55 15.81 14.81 -1.45
CA HIS A 55 16.10 13.41 -1.77
C HIS A 55 15.63 12.47 -0.66
N GLN A 56 15.90 12.79 0.61
CA GLN A 56 15.44 12.00 1.75
C GLN A 56 13.92 11.94 1.85
N GLN A 57 13.23 13.07 1.62
CA GLN A 57 11.75 13.11 1.61
C GLN A 57 11.20 12.22 0.51
N LYS A 58 11.75 12.35 -0.71
CA LYS A 58 11.31 11.55 -1.86
C LYS A 58 11.52 10.05 -1.63
N THR A 59 12.67 9.66 -1.08
CA THR A 59 12.98 8.27 -0.74
C THR A 59 12.03 7.74 0.32
N LEU A 60 11.81 8.49 1.41
CA LEU A 60 10.88 8.09 2.47
C LEU A 60 9.46 7.86 1.93
N VAL A 61 8.94 8.80 1.14
CA VAL A 61 7.61 8.66 0.53
C VAL A 61 7.53 7.43 -0.39
N ALA A 62 8.57 7.17 -1.18
CA ALA A 62 8.60 6.00 -2.06
C ALA A 62 8.62 4.67 -1.27
N LEU A 63 9.39 4.59 -0.18
CA LEU A 63 9.43 3.42 0.69
C LEU A 63 8.11 3.24 1.45
N ASP A 64 7.50 4.32 1.93
CA ASP A 64 6.20 4.28 2.60
C ASP A 64 5.09 3.78 1.65
N VAL A 65 5.13 4.16 0.36
CA VAL A 65 4.21 3.62 -0.66
C VAL A 65 4.40 2.12 -0.84
N ARG A 66 5.64 1.63 -0.89
CA ARG A 66 5.94 0.19 -1.00
C ARG A 66 5.42 -0.57 0.23
N LEU A 67 5.63 -0.06 1.43
CA LEU A 67 5.09 -0.67 2.66
C LEU A 67 3.56 -0.76 2.62
N LYS A 68 2.87 0.29 2.19
CA LYS A 68 1.41 0.28 2.04
C LYS A 68 0.91 -0.76 1.04
N GLN A 69 1.65 -1.01 -0.03
CA GLN A 69 1.31 -2.07 -0.99
C GLN A 69 1.37 -3.47 -0.36
N GLN A 70 2.25 -3.67 0.62
CA GLN A 70 2.37 -4.93 1.36
C GLN A 70 1.40 -5.04 2.55
N ALA A 71 0.66 -3.97 2.89
CA ALA A 71 -0.20 -3.90 4.07
C ALA A 71 -1.17 -5.08 4.19
N TRP A 72 -1.75 -5.52 3.07
CA TRP A 72 -2.70 -6.63 3.06
C TRP A 72 -2.05 -7.96 3.43
N GLN A 73 -0.87 -8.27 2.90
CA GLN A 73 -0.16 -9.51 3.23
C GLN A 73 0.33 -9.48 4.67
N ILE A 74 0.84 -8.33 5.10
CA ILE A 74 1.29 -8.10 6.47
C ILE A 74 0.15 -8.32 7.47
N SER A 75 -1.04 -7.75 7.21
CA SER A 75 -2.23 -7.88 8.08
C SER A 75 -2.76 -9.31 8.23
N LYS A 76 -2.32 -10.25 7.39
CA LYS A 76 -2.69 -11.67 7.52
C LYS A 76 -1.77 -12.45 8.45
N VAL A 77 -0.54 -11.99 8.59
CA VAL A 77 0.50 -12.65 9.40
C VAL A 77 0.49 -12.10 10.81
N ILE A 78 0.32 -10.79 10.96
CA ILE A 78 0.38 -10.10 12.25
C ILE A 78 -1.00 -9.57 12.66
N ASP A 79 -1.33 -9.78 13.93
CA ASP A 79 -2.42 -9.06 14.60
C ASP A 79 -1.89 -7.76 15.23
N PHE A 80 -2.04 -6.67 14.49
CA PHE A 80 -1.65 -5.33 14.93
C PHE A 80 -2.36 -4.89 16.21
N ALA A 81 -3.58 -5.34 16.49
CA ALA A 81 -4.30 -4.93 17.69
C ALA A 81 -3.65 -5.50 18.96
N SER A 82 -3.29 -6.79 18.92
CA SER A 82 -2.55 -7.45 20.00
C SER A 82 -1.19 -6.79 20.23
N TRP A 83 -0.50 -6.42 19.16
CA TRP A 83 0.84 -5.85 19.24
C TRP A 83 0.84 -4.40 19.73
N ARG A 84 -0.12 -3.58 19.27
CA ARG A 84 -0.31 -2.23 19.79
C ARG A 84 -0.59 -2.22 21.29
N THR A 85 -1.28 -3.24 21.80
CA THR A 85 -1.52 -3.40 23.26
C THR A 85 -0.23 -3.69 24.03
N SER A 86 0.75 -4.35 23.41
CA SER A 86 2.01 -4.74 24.07
C SER A 86 3.13 -3.72 23.90
N LEU A 87 3.21 -3.08 22.72
CA LEU A 87 4.30 -2.19 22.34
C LEU A 87 3.95 -0.71 22.53
N GLU A 88 2.67 -0.37 22.71
CA GLU A 88 2.16 0.99 22.90
C GLU A 88 2.82 2.02 21.95
N PRO A 89 2.76 1.82 20.62
CA PRO A 89 3.40 2.72 19.68
C PRO A 89 2.74 4.12 19.73
N PRO A 90 3.48 5.19 19.38
CA PRO A 90 2.93 6.54 19.36
C PRO A 90 1.76 6.68 18.37
N ASP A 91 0.75 7.47 18.69
CA ASP A 91 -0.41 7.71 17.81
C ASP A 91 -0.02 8.29 16.43
N THR A 92 1.16 8.93 16.33
CA THR A 92 1.69 9.46 15.06
C THR A 92 2.24 8.39 14.13
N ALA A 93 2.40 7.15 14.61
CA ALA A 93 3.04 6.05 13.93
C ALA A 93 2.06 5.25 13.07
N TRP A 94 1.57 5.88 11.99
CA TRP A 94 0.55 5.32 11.09
C TRP A 94 0.88 3.91 10.56
N TRP A 95 2.15 3.53 10.47
CA TRP A 95 2.61 2.21 10.02
C TRP A 95 2.27 1.06 11.01
N TRP A 96 1.86 1.38 12.24
CA TRP A 96 1.29 0.41 13.19
C TRP A 96 -0.23 0.19 13.01
N HIS A 97 -0.84 0.93 12.08
CA HIS A 97 -2.27 0.86 11.74
C HIS A 97 -2.47 0.41 10.27
N LEU A 98 -1.56 -0.42 9.76
CA LEU A 98 -1.61 -0.91 8.38
C LEU A 98 -2.84 -1.77 8.09
N GLU A 99 -3.52 -2.33 9.10
CA GLU A 99 -4.78 -3.05 8.88
C GLU A 99 -5.87 -2.16 8.27
N THR A 100 -5.89 -0.87 8.61
CA THR A 100 -6.86 0.10 8.09
C THR A 100 -6.57 0.43 6.63
N GLU A 101 -5.28 0.58 6.27
CA GLU A 101 -4.85 0.80 4.90
C GLU A 101 -5.08 -0.46 4.03
N ALA A 102 -4.90 -1.65 4.60
CA ALA A 102 -5.22 -2.91 3.94
C ALA A 102 -6.72 -3.06 3.63
N GLU A 103 -7.58 -2.54 4.49
CA GLU A 103 -9.03 -2.53 4.26
C GLU A 103 -9.43 -1.53 3.16
N LEU A 104 -8.84 -0.33 3.15
CA LEU A 104 -9.05 0.67 2.10
C LEU A 104 -8.54 0.19 0.74
N ALA A 105 -7.32 -0.37 0.69
CA ALA A 105 -6.76 -0.95 -0.52
C ALA A 105 -7.65 -2.08 -1.06
N ARG A 106 -8.30 -2.83 -0.15
CA ARG A 106 -9.23 -3.91 -0.53
C ARG A 106 -10.46 -3.39 -1.28
N TRP A 107 -10.96 -2.23 -0.87
CA TRP A 107 -12.09 -1.61 -1.53
C TRP A 107 -11.71 -1.00 -2.89
N GLN A 108 -10.51 -0.45 -3.01
CA GLN A 108 -10.05 0.17 -4.26
C GLN A 108 -9.85 -0.83 -5.42
N TRP A 109 -9.36 -2.05 -5.18
CA TRP A 109 -9.27 -3.04 -6.27
C TRP A 109 -10.64 -3.54 -6.73
N TRP A 110 -11.60 -3.63 -5.81
CA TRP A 110 -12.98 -3.98 -6.11
C TRP A 110 -13.64 -2.89 -6.97
N ASP A 111 -13.45 -1.62 -6.62
CA ASP A 111 -13.92 -0.48 -7.41
C ASP A 111 -13.34 -0.46 -8.83
N TRP A 112 -12.04 -0.74 -8.97
CA TRP A 112 -11.41 -0.84 -10.29
C TRP A 112 -12.02 -1.98 -11.13
N LEU A 113 -12.22 -3.16 -10.54
CA LEU A 113 -12.82 -4.31 -11.20
C LEU A 113 -14.26 -4.01 -11.68
N TRP A 114 -15.06 -3.36 -10.83
CA TRP A 114 -16.42 -2.95 -11.20
C TRP A 114 -16.45 -1.88 -12.28
N ARG A 115 -15.51 -0.93 -12.28
CA ARG A 115 -15.38 0.06 -13.35
C ARG A 115 -15.06 -0.62 -14.69
N GLY A 116 -14.15 -1.60 -14.70
CA GLY A 116 -13.82 -2.39 -15.89
C GLY A 116 -15.03 -3.15 -16.45
N LEU A 117 -15.75 -3.87 -15.57
CA LEU A 117 -16.97 -4.60 -15.97
C LEU A 117 -18.07 -3.66 -16.48
N SER A 118 -18.23 -2.50 -15.83
CA SER A 118 -19.19 -1.49 -16.25
C SER A 118 -18.87 -0.96 -17.65
N ILE A 119 -17.62 -0.57 -17.92
CA ILE A 119 -17.19 -0.07 -19.24
C ILE A 119 -17.44 -1.10 -20.35
N ALA A 120 -17.17 -2.38 -20.09
CA ALA A 120 -17.49 -3.46 -21.02
C ALA A 120 -19.00 -3.61 -21.27
N GLY A 121 -19.82 -3.52 -20.22
CA GLY A 121 -21.28 -3.55 -20.31
C GLY A 121 -21.87 -2.36 -21.07
N TRP A 122 -21.37 -1.15 -20.83
CA TRP A 122 -21.76 0.05 -21.58
C TRP A 122 -21.38 -0.03 -23.06
N THR A 123 -20.24 -0.64 -23.39
CA THR A 123 -19.81 -0.86 -24.77
C THR A 123 -20.71 -1.89 -25.48
N ALA A 124 -21.09 -2.96 -24.79
CA ALA A 124 -22.01 -3.96 -25.32
C ALA A 124 -23.43 -3.40 -25.56
N ASN A 125 -23.91 -2.53 -24.67
CA ASN A 125 -25.23 -1.89 -24.82
C ASN A 125 -25.27 -0.87 -25.98
N LEU A 126 -24.20 -0.12 -26.22
CA LEU A 126 -24.10 0.77 -27.39
C LEU A 126 -24.05 -0.02 -28.71
N GLY A 127 -23.39 -1.18 -28.74
CA GLY A 127 -23.32 -2.04 -29.92
C GLY A 127 -24.69 -2.58 -30.35
N LEU A 128 -25.55 -2.94 -29.38
CA LEU A 128 -26.91 -3.41 -29.65
C LEU A 128 -27.84 -2.31 -30.17
N LEU A 129 -27.61 -1.05 -29.77
CA LEU A 129 -28.36 0.09 -30.31
C LEU A 129 -27.99 0.38 -31.78
N ILE A 130 -26.73 0.19 -32.17
CA ILE A 130 -26.27 0.40 -33.56
C ILE A 130 -26.81 -0.68 -34.51
N ASP A 131 -26.94 -1.93 -34.04
CA ASP A 131 -27.40 -3.06 -34.86
C ASP A 131 -28.94 -3.13 -35.04
N LEU A 132 -29.70 -2.42 -34.19
CA LEU A 132 -31.16 -2.29 -34.31
C LEU A 132 -31.63 -1.13 -35.21
N LEU A 133 -30.82 -0.08 -35.38
CA LEU A 133 -31.17 1.09 -36.20
C LEU A 133 -31.46 0.79 -37.68
N PRO A 134 -30.69 -0.06 -38.39
CA PRO A 134 -30.97 -0.31 -39.81
C PRO A 134 -32.25 -1.13 -40.03
N ARG A 135 -32.68 -1.95 -39.07
CA ARG A 135 -33.89 -2.78 -39.20
C ARG A 135 -35.19 -1.97 -39.15
N PHE A 136 -35.18 -0.83 -38.45
CA PHE A 136 -36.32 0.10 -38.43
C PHE A 136 -36.34 1.09 -39.60
N LEU A 137 -35.21 1.34 -40.26
CA LEU A 137 -35.13 2.25 -41.42
C LEU A 137 -35.41 1.55 -42.76
N ILE A 138 -35.17 0.23 -42.87
CA ILE A 138 -35.42 -0.54 -44.11
C ILE A 138 -36.87 -1.07 -44.17
N ALA A 139 -37.57 -1.21 -43.04
CA ALA A 139 -38.95 -1.66 -42.99
C ALA A 139 -40.00 -0.54 -43.26
N GLY A 140 -39.54 0.69 -43.55
CA GLY A 140 -40.38 1.89 -43.72
C GLY A 140 -40.45 2.46 -45.14
N THR A 141 -39.93 1.76 -46.16
CA THR A 141 -40.08 2.13 -47.58
C THR A 141 -40.92 1.12 -48.34
#